data_AF-A0A3M9L5M2-F1
#
_entry.id   AF-A0A3M9L5M2-F1
#
_cell.length_a   1.000
_cell.length_b   1.000
_cell.length_c   1.000
_cell.angle_alpha   90.00
_cell.angle_beta   90.00
_cell.angle_gamma   90.00
#
_symmetry.space_group_name_H-M   'P 1'
#
loop_
_entity.id
_entity.type
_entity.pdbx_description
1 polymer ?
#
loop_
_entity_poly.entity_id
_entity_poly.type
_entity_poly.pdbx_seq_one_letter_code
_entity_poly.pdbx_strand_id
1 'polypeptide(L)'
;MGRQVVTIDGFENIKLIGGTDCTYFKDLVICCIVVLKYPTMEFVERTVHIGKISFPYISGFFSFREGEGTIRAYQKLNHKPDLLMINACGITHPANAGFTSHIGVILDKPTIGITKRIFCGRAKMPQKEKKPSHCIMKEHKKVGSLKYCPKQNQS
;
A
#
# COMPACT_ATOMS: atom_id res chain seq x y z
N MET A 1 -1.40 16.42 5.74
CA MET A 1 -1.29 15.24 4.85
C MET A 1 -2.60 14.84 4.18
N GLY A 2 -3.69 14.50 4.89
CA GLY A 2 -4.92 13.99 4.24
C GLY A 2 -5.53 14.91 3.16
N ARG A 3 -5.32 16.24 3.25
CA ARG A 3 -5.76 17.22 2.24
C ARG A 3 -4.92 17.23 0.95
N GLN A 4 -3.74 16.61 0.95
CA GLN A 4 -2.84 16.52 -0.21
C GLN A 4 -3.07 15.25 -1.03
N VAL A 5 -3.95 14.34 -0.57
CA VAL A 5 -4.24 13.10 -1.28
C VAL A 5 -5.17 13.39 -2.46
N VAL A 6 -4.70 13.11 -3.67
CA VAL A 6 -5.51 13.10 -4.88
C VAL A 6 -6.02 11.68 -5.12
N THR A 7 -7.34 11.54 -5.34
CA THR A 7 -7.99 10.23 -5.56
C THR A 7 -8.61 10.11 -6.96
N ILE A 8 -8.17 10.97 -7.89
CA ILE A 8 -8.60 10.97 -9.29
C ILE A 8 -7.75 9.94 -10.03
N ASP A 9 -8.40 9.15 -10.88
CA ASP A 9 -7.69 8.25 -11.79
C ASP A 9 -6.99 9.07 -12.89
N GLY A 10 -5.69 8.89 -13.04
CA GLY A 10 -4.85 9.58 -14.02
C GLY A 10 -3.89 8.62 -14.73
N PHE A 11 -4.15 7.31 -14.70
CA PHE A 11 -3.28 6.33 -15.35
C PHE A 11 -3.64 6.18 -16.82
N GLU A 12 -2.73 6.59 -17.71
CA GLU A 12 -2.91 6.33 -19.15
C GLU A 12 -2.16 5.08 -19.61
N ASN A 13 -0.95 4.83 -19.08
CA ASN A 13 -0.14 3.65 -19.45
C ASN A 13 0.79 3.24 -18.30
N ILE A 14 0.50 2.11 -17.64
CA ILE A 14 1.32 1.55 -16.57
C ILE A 14 2.28 0.52 -17.18
N LYS A 15 3.59 0.78 -17.07
CA LYS A 15 4.65 -0.12 -17.55
C LYS A 15 5.37 -0.82 -16.42
N LEU A 16 5.58 -0.13 -15.30
CA LEU A 16 6.26 -0.65 -14.12
C LEU A 16 5.36 -0.56 -12.90
N ILE A 17 5.22 -1.67 -12.18
CA ILE A 17 4.54 -1.73 -10.89
C ILE A 17 5.53 -2.10 -9.79
N GLY A 18 5.41 -1.43 -8.65
CA GLY A 18 6.19 -1.73 -7.45
C GLY A 18 5.32 -2.40 -6.41
N GLY A 19 5.82 -3.42 -5.73
CA GLY A 19 5.22 -3.96 -4.51
C GLY A 19 6.13 -3.71 -3.32
N THR A 20 5.59 -3.23 -2.20
CA THR A 20 6.36 -3.05 -0.96
C THR A 20 5.71 -3.75 0.22
N ASP A 21 6.57 -4.33 1.06
CA ASP A 21 6.23 -4.92 2.34
C ASP A 21 7.41 -4.69 3.30
N CYS A 22 7.10 -4.57 4.59
CA CYS A 22 8.10 -4.46 5.63
C CYS A 22 7.93 -5.57 6.65
N THR A 23 9.04 -6.08 7.15
CA THR A 23 9.07 -7.07 8.22
C THR A 23 9.97 -6.61 9.35
N TYR A 24 9.83 -7.23 10.52
CA TYR A 24 10.56 -6.87 11.72
C TYR A 24 11.43 -8.04 12.17
N PHE A 25 12.67 -7.74 12.55
CA PHE A 25 13.56 -8.71 13.15
C PHE A 25 14.32 -8.05 14.30
N LYS A 26 14.01 -8.48 15.53
CA LYS A 26 14.52 -7.83 16.75
C LYS A 26 14.16 -6.33 16.78
N ASP A 27 15.17 -5.47 16.90
CA ASP A 27 15.07 -4.00 16.89
C ASP A 27 15.15 -3.40 15.47
N LEU A 28 15.09 -4.24 14.42
CA LEU A 28 15.20 -3.81 13.03
C LEU A 28 13.85 -3.84 12.30
N VAL A 29 13.69 -2.88 11.40
CA VAL A 29 12.68 -2.88 10.34
C VAL A 29 13.38 -3.10 9.00
N ILE A 30 12.88 -4.06 8.23
CA ILE A 30 13.39 -4.44 6.92
C ILE A 30 12.30 -4.15 5.91
N CYS A 31 12.50 -3.12 5.08
CA CYS A 31 11.56 -2.73 4.05
C CYS A 31 12.09 -3.11 2.67
N CYS A 32 11.28 -3.83 1.91
CA CYS A 32 11.61 -4.30 0.57
C CYS A 32 10.69 -3.64 -0.46
N ILE A 33 11.23 -3.35 -1.64
CA ILE A 33 10.46 -3.00 -2.82
C ILE A 33 10.90 -3.89 -3.97
N VAL A 34 9.94 -4.50 -4.66
CA VAL A 34 10.13 -5.28 -5.89
C VAL A 34 9.46 -4.54 -7.03
N VAL A 35 10.16 -4.37 -8.15
CA VAL A 35 9.63 -3.74 -9.36
C VAL A 35 9.47 -4.80 -10.45
N LEU A 36 8.29 -4.82 -11.07
CA LEU A 36 7.94 -5.72 -12.15
C LEU A 36 7.46 -4.93 -13.37
N LYS A 37 7.67 -5.48 -14.57
CA LYS A 37 6.98 -5.00 -15.77
C LYS A 37 5.51 -5.40 -15.74
N TYR A 38 4.65 -4.54 -16.26
CA TYR A 38 3.23 -4.82 -16.45
C TYR A 38 2.89 -4.78 -17.96
N PRO A 39 2.07 -5.72 -18.49
CA PRO A 39 1.36 -6.80 -17.79
C PRO A 39 2.15 -8.11 -17.65
N THR A 40 3.38 -8.18 -18.15
CA THR A 40 4.14 -9.45 -18.23
C THR A 40 4.54 -10.02 -16.87
N MET A 41 4.55 -9.19 -15.82
CA MET A 41 5.00 -9.54 -14.46
C MET A 41 6.46 -9.98 -14.39
N GLU A 42 7.27 -9.64 -15.39
CA GLU A 42 8.70 -9.90 -15.39
C GLU A 42 9.40 -9.08 -14.30
N PHE A 43 10.29 -9.74 -13.56
CA PHE A 43 11.14 -9.08 -12.57
C PHE A 43 12.09 -8.08 -13.22
N VAL A 44 12.16 -6.87 -12.67
CA VAL A 44 13.10 -5.82 -13.09
C VAL A 44 14.19 -5.66 -12.04
N GLU A 45 13.81 -5.29 -10.82
CA GLU A 45 14.77 -5.10 -9.73
C GLU A 45 14.11 -5.23 -8.36
N ARG A 46 14.94 -5.33 -7.33
CA ARG A 46 14.52 -5.23 -5.94
C ARG A 46 15.50 -4.41 -5.12
N THR A 47 14.98 -3.70 -4.14
CA THR A 47 15.78 -2.94 -3.18
C THR A 47 15.34 -3.25 -1.76
N VAL A 48 16.30 -3.28 -0.85
CA VAL A 48 16.05 -3.47 0.58
C VAL A 48 16.68 -2.32 1.36
N HIS A 49 15.96 -1.85 2.36
CA HIS A 49 16.52 -1.02 3.42
C HIS A 49 16.32 -1.71 4.76
N ILE A 50 17.39 -1.73 5.56
CA ILE A 50 17.38 -2.23 6.94
C ILE A 50 17.69 -1.04 7.82
N GLY A 51 16.79 -0.74 8.76
CA GLY A 51 16.92 0.36 9.70
C GLY A 51 16.55 -0.08 11.11
N LYS A 52 16.94 0.72 12.11
CA LYS A 52 16.49 0.51 13.49
C LYS A 52 15.05 1.02 13.66
N ILE A 53 14.26 0.32 14.45
CA ILE A 53 12.92 0.74 14.84
C ILE A 53 13.05 1.94 15.78
N SER A 54 12.61 3.11 15.34
CA SER A 54 12.65 4.36 16.11
C SER A 54 11.31 4.73 16.76
N PHE A 55 10.23 3.99 16.46
CA PHE A 55 8.88 4.29 16.92
C PHE A 55 8.16 3.02 17.44
N PRO A 56 7.42 3.10 18.56
CA PRO A 56 6.70 1.96 19.14
C PRO A 56 5.53 1.51 18.26
N TYR A 57 5.06 0.27 18.44
CA TYR A 57 3.88 -0.23 17.74
C TYR A 57 2.60 0.43 18.26
N ILE A 58 2.06 1.37 17.48
CA ILE A 58 0.77 2.01 17.74
C ILE A 58 -0.10 1.86 16.50
N SER A 59 -1.28 1.26 16.66
CA SER A 59 -2.24 1.08 15.57
C SER A 59 -2.61 2.44 14.95
N GLY A 60 -2.56 2.53 13.62
CA GLY A 60 -2.77 3.79 12.88
C GLY A 60 -1.52 4.67 12.68
N PHE A 61 -0.39 4.34 13.31
CA PHE A 61 0.88 5.09 13.21
C PHE A 61 1.98 4.32 12.46
N PHE A 62 1.59 3.36 11.60
CA PHE A 62 2.53 2.53 10.82
C PHE A 62 3.53 3.36 10.01
N SER A 63 3.11 4.52 9.51
CA SER A 63 4.00 5.41 8.75
C SER A 63 5.22 5.88 9.52
N PHE A 64 5.14 5.97 10.84
CA PHE A 64 6.29 6.37 11.66
C PHE A 64 7.27 5.23 11.89
N ARG A 65 6.83 3.98 11.77
CA ARG A 65 7.71 2.80 11.91
C ARG A 65 8.35 2.38 10.60
N GLU A 66 7.58 2.41 9.51
CA GLU A 66 8.00 1.83 8.23
C GLU A 66 8.29 2.88 7.17
N GLY A 67 7.80 4.11 7.36
CA GLY A 67 7.84 5.12 6.30
C GLY A 67 9.24 5.49 5.87
N GLU A 68 10.13 5.77 6.82
CA GLU A 68 11.53 6.06 6.51
C GLU A 68 12.19 4.88 5.78
N GLY A 69 11.95 3.65 6.24
CA GLY A 69 12.50 2.46 5.62
C GLY A 69 12.03 2.26 4.18
N THR A 70 10.73 2.42 3.93
CA THR A 70 10.13 2.35 2.59
C THR A 70 10.66 3.45 1.68
N ILE A 71 10.75 4.70 2.16
CA ILE A 71 11.29 5.82 1.37
C ILE A 71 12.74 5.55 0.99
N ARG A 72 13.57 5.11 1.94
CA ARG A 72 14.98 4.79 1.69
C ARG A 72 15.14 3.60 0.74
N ALA A 73 14.27 2.59 0.81
CA ALA A 73 14.25 1.50 -0.15
C ALA A 73 13.88 2.03 -1.55
N TYR A 74 12.84 2.86 -1.66
CA TYR A 74 12.40 3.46 -2.93
C TYR A 74 13.48 4.32 -3.57
N GLN A 75 14.21 5.11 -2.79
CA GLN A 75 15.28 5.96 -3.29
C GLN A 75 16.40 5.15 -3.97
N LYS A 76 16.68 3.93 -3.52
CA LYS A 76 17.69 3.03 -4.10
C LYS A 76 17.29 2.42 -5.45
N LEU A 77 16.02 2.50 -5.86
CA LEU A 77 15.56 1.95 -7.14
C LEU A 77 16.19 2.71 -8.30
N ASN A 78 16.70 2.01 -9.31
CA ASN A 78 17.12 2.60 -10.58
C ASN A 78 15.90 2.80 -11.50
N HIS A 79 14.89 1.94 -11.36
CA HIS A 79 13.68 1.90 -12.16
C HIS A 79 12.48 2.27 -11.28
N LYS A 80 12.05 3.53 -11.34
CA LYS A 80 10.91 4.00 -10.54
C LYS A 80 9.61 3.42 -11.11
N PRO A 81 8.77 2.73 -10.31
CA PRO A 81 7.49 2.22 -10.76
C PRO A 81 6.48 3.36 -10.98
N ASP A 82 5.58 3.16 -11.95
CA ASP A 82 4.47 4.07 -12.24
C ASP A 82 3.39 3.99 -11.15
N LEU A 83 3.25 2.82 -10.52
CA LEU A 83 2.33 2.56 -9.41
C LEU A 83 3.02 1.77 -8.32
N LEU A 84 2.96 2.25 -7.08
CA LEU A 84 3.46 1.52 -5.91
C LEU A 84 2.30 0.91 -5.10
N MET A 85 2.28 -0.41 -5.02
CA MET A 85 1.33 -1.22 -4.28
C MET A 85 1.88 -1.49 -2.88
N ILE A 86 1.12 -1.13 -1.85
CA ILE A 86 1.57 -1.15 -0.44
C ILE A 86 0.62 -2.03 0.36
N ASN A 87 1.16 -2.96 1.15
CA ASN A 87 0.39 -3.81 2.06
C ASN A 87 -0.13 -3.06 3.31
N ALA A 88 -0.85 -1.96 3.10
CA ALA A 88 -1.39 -1.12 4.16
C ALA A 88 -2.60 -0.30 3.69
N CYS A 89 -3.25 0.38 4.63
CA CYS A 89 -4.39 1.24 4.31
C CYS A 89 -3.93 2.61 3.79
N GLY A 90 -4.73 3.22 2.91
CA GLY A 90 -4.56 4.59 2.43
C GLY A 90 -5.64 5.51 3.01
N ILE A 91 -6.56 5.96 2.15
CA ILE A 91 -7.68 6.83 2.54
C ILE A 91 -8.71 6.13 3.45
N THR A 92 -8.67 4.80 3.55
CA THR A 92 -9.42 3.98 4.52
C THR A 92 -8.82 4.06 5.93
N HIS A 93 -8.53 5.28 6.38
CA HIS A 93 -7.98 5.65 7.69
C HIS A 93 -8.85 6.76 8.32
N PRO A 94 -8.98 6.88 9.65
CA PRO A 94 -9.75 7.96 10.28
C PRO A 94 -9.34 9.34 9.76
N ALA A 95 -8.03 9.60 9.67
CA ALA A 95 -7.47 10.85 9.16
C ALA A 95 -7.35 10.95 7.61
N ASN A 96 -7.90 9.99 6.84
CA ASN A 96 -7.71 9.86 5.39
C ASN A 96 -6.23 9.85 4.93
N ALA A 97 -5.33 9.48 5.84
CA ALA A 97 -3.88 9.55 5.65
C ALA A 97 -3.21 8.29 6.23
N GLY A 98 -3.70 7.11 5.85
CA GLY A 98 -3.04 5.85 6.18
C GLY A 98 -1.66 5.74 5.52
N PHE A 99 -0.92 4.68 5.85
CA PHE A 99 0.45 4.48 5.39
C PHE A 99 0.61 4.65 3.88
N THR A 100 -0.28 4.04 3.08
CA THR A 100 -0.20 4.13 1.63
C THR A 100 -0.31 5.58 1.14
N SER A 101 -1.32 6.32 1.63
CA SER A 101 -1.51 7.72 1.27
C SER A 101 -0.36 8.60 1.72
N HIS A 102 0.20 8.34 2.90
CA HIS A 102 1.37 9.05 3.42
C HIS A 102 2.56 8.87 2.46
N ILE A 103 2.89 7.62 2.10
CA ILE A 103 4.00 7.33 1.19
C ILE A 103 3.80 7.98 -0.18
N GLY A 104 2.60 7.89 -0.75
CA GLY A 104 2.30 8.51 -2.05
C GLY A 104 2.50 10.03 -2.05
N VAL A 105 2.06 10.71 -0.97
CA VAL A 105 2.27 12.15 -0.81
C VAL A 105 3.75 12.50 -0.67
N ILE A 106 4.54 11.75 0.11
CA ILE A 106 5.97 12.05 0.29
C ILE A 106 6.76 11.81 -1.00
N LEU A 107 6.49 10.72 -1.70
CA LEU A 107 7.24 10.35 -2.90
C LEU A 107 6.77 11.13 -4.14
N ASP A 108 5.63 11.82 -4.06
CA ASP A 108 4.90 12.37 -5.19
C ASP A 108 4.68 11.30 -6.28
N LYS A 109 4.10 10.17 -5.85
CA LYS A 109 3.87 9.00 -6.71
C LYS A 109 2.48 8.40 -6.51
N PRO A 110 1.90 7.83 -7.57
CA PRO A 110 0.68 7.06 -7.44
C PRO A 110 0.90 5.82 -6.55
N THR A 111 -0.02 5.61 -5.61
CA THR A 111 0.04 4.48 -4.68
C THR A 111 -1.32 3.83 -4.49
N ILE A 112 -1.33 2.51 -4.27
CA ILE A 112 -2.55 1.77 -3.93
C ILE A 112 -2.33 0.88 -2.71
N GLY A 113 -3.25 0.96 -1.76
CA GLY A 113 -3.23 0.18 -0.54
C GLY A 113 -3.97 -1.15 -0.73
N ILE A 114 -3.33 -2.26 -0.40
CA ILE A 114 -3.90 -3.61 -0.47
C ILE A 114 -3.87 -4.20 0.93
N THR A 115 -5.04 -4.43 1.54
CA THR A 115 -5.11 -4.95 2.91
C THR A 115 -6.06 -6.13 3.02
N LYS A 116 -5.78 -7.01 3.98
CA LYS A 116 -6.67 -8.12 4.34
C LYS A 116 -7.84 -7.69 5.22
N ARG A 117 -7.80 -6.47 5.79
CA ARG A 117 -8.80 -5.96 6.73
C ARG A 117 -9.21 -4.54 6.38
N ILE A 118 -10.49 -4.22 6.56
CA ILE A 118 -11.00 -2.85 6.49
C ILE A 118 -10.66 -2.16 7.81
N PHE A 119 -9.78 -1.16 7.75
CA PHE A 119 -9.40 -0.39 8.94
C PHE A 119 -10.43 0.70 9.27
N CYS A 120 -10.96 1.38 8.25
CA CYS A 120 -12.03 2.37 8.38
C CYS A 120 -12.99 2.30 7.19
N GLY A 121 -14.27 2.56 7.42
CA GLY A 121 -15.36 2.43 6.45
C GLY A 121 -16.18 1.15 6.63
N ARG A 122 -17.23 1.00 5.82
CA ARG A 122 -18.15 -0.14 5.83
C ARG A 122 -18.30 -0.71 4.43
N ALA A 123 -18.32 -2.02 4.31
CA ALA A 123 -18.63 -2.74 3.07
C ALA A 123 -19.46 -3.97 3.39
N LYS A 124 -20.32 -4.37 2.47
CA LYS A 124 -20.92 -5.71 2.51
C LYS A 124 -19.83 -6.72 2.13
N MET A 125 -19.69 -7.78 2.92
CA MET A 125 -18.73 -8.84 2.61
C MET A 125 -19.14 -9.53 1.29
N PRO A 126 -18.22 -9.70 0.33
CA PRO A 126 -18.54 -10.38 -0.91
C PRO A 126 -18.86 -11.84 -0.60
N GLN A 127 -19.98 -12.31 -1.12
CA GLN A 127 -20.31 -13.74 -1.12
C GLN A 127 -19.41 -14.45 -2.13
N LYS A 128 -19.16 -15.75 -1.91
CA LYS A 128 -18.24 -16.59 -2.70
C LYS A 128 -18.40 -16.47 -4.22
N GLU A 129 -19.59 -16.10 -4.72
CA GLU A 129 -19.94 -16.27 -6.14
C GLU A 129 -20.71 -15.09 -6.78
N LYS A 130 -20.96 -13.97 -6.09
CA LYS A 130 -21.72 -12.84 -6.69
C LYS A 130 -21.02 -11.49 -6.52
N LYS A 131 -20.50 -11.01 -7.65
CA LYS A 131 -19.75 -9.77 -7.90
C LYS A 131 -18.39 -9.70 -7.18
N PRO A 132 -17.27 -9.62 -7.94
CA PRO A 132 -15.93 -9.75 -7.37
C PRO A 132 -15.52 -8.55 -6.52
N SER A 133 -16.30 -7.46 -6.49
CA SER A 133 -15.98 -6.31 -5.65
C SER A 133 -17.21 -5.64 -5.02
N HIS A 134 -17.09 -5.24 -3.76
CA HIS A 134 -18.04 -4.36 -3.06
C HIS A 134 -17.35 -3.05 -2.71
N CYS A 135 -18.06 -1.92 -2.84
CA CYS A 135 -17.52 -0.63 -2.45
C CYS A 135 -17.33 -0.54 -0.93
N ILE A 136 -16.17 -0.03 -0.50
CA ILE A 136 -15.97 0.43 0.87
C ILE A 136 -16.45 1.87 0.93
N MET A 137 -17.41 2.13 1.82
CA MET A 137 -18.03 3.43 2.01
C MET A 137 -17.59 4.06 3.33
N LYS A 138 -17.21 5.33 3.31
CA LYS A 138 -16.97 6.17 4.50
C LYS A 138 -17.67 7.50 4.27
N GLU A 139 -18.52 7.92 5.21
CA GLU A 139 -19.27 9.20 5.12
C GLU A 139 -19.98 9.38 3.75
N HIS A 140 -20.67 8.32 3.28
CA HIS A 140 -21.36 8.25 1.98
C HIS A 140 -20.48 8.35 0.73
N LYS A 141 -19.15 8.41 0.87
CA LYS A 141 -18.21 8.39 -0.26
C LYS A 141 -17.59 7.01 -0.42
N LYS A 142 -17.37 6.60 -1.68
CA LYS A 142 -16.58 5.41 -2.00
C LYS A 142 -15.10 5.71 -1.74
N VAL A 143 -14.48 4.93 -0.86
CA VAL A 143 -13.06 5.08 -0.46
C VAL A 143 -12.21 3.86 -0.79
N GLY A 144 -12.80 2.84 -1.39
CA GLY A 144 -12.09 1.64 -1.81
C GLY A 144 -13.02 0.57 -2.34
N SER A 145 -12.44 -0.60 -2.60
CA SER A 145 -13.15 -1.79 -3.07
C SER A 145 -12.66 -3.00 -2.30
N LEU A 146 -13.59 -3.87 -1.90
CA LEU A 146 -13.32 -5.13 -1.24
C LEU A 146 -13.52 -6.27 -2.24
N LYS A 147 -12.48 -7.07 -2.49
CA LYS A 147 -12.54 -8.22 -3.40
C LYS A 147 -12.52 -9.53 -2.62
N TYR A 148 -13.36 -10.49 -3.04
CA TYR A 148 -13.26 -11.85 -2.51
C TYR A 148 -11.98 -12.49 -3.04
N CYS A 149 -11.18 -13.02 -2.12
CA CYS A 149 -10.00 -13.83 -2.43
C CYS A 149 -10.14 -15.13 -1.63
N PRO A 150 -10.31 -16.29 -2.28
CA PRO A 150 -10.27 -17.56 -1.57
C PRO A 150 -8.91 -17.67 -0.88
N LYS A 151 -8.91 -18.06 0.41
CA LYS A 151 -7.68 -18.20 1.21
C LYS A 151 -6.59 -18.88 0.39
N GLN A 152 -5.51 -18.17 0.08
CA GLN A 152 -4.25 -18.82 -0.20
C GLN A 152 -3.71 -19.30 1.15
N ASN A 153 -3.53 -20.61 1.30
CA ASN A 153 -2.87 -21.19 2.45
C ASN A 153 -1.53 -20.45 2.64
N GLN A 154 -1.41 -19.69 3.72
CA GLN A 154 -0.11 -19.17 4.16
C GLN A 154 0.60 -20.36 4.81
N SER A 155 1.59 -20.89 4.11
CA SER A 155 2.64 -21.74 4.67
C SER A 155 3.46 -20.96 5.69
#